data_AF-A0A067CEJ1-F1
#
_entry.id   AF-A0A067CEJ1-F1
#
_cell.length_a   1.000
_cell.length_b   1.000
_cell.length_c   1.000
_cell.angle_alpha   90.00
_cell.angle_beta   90.00
_cell.angle_gamma   90.00
#
_symmetry.space_group_name_H-M   'P 1'
#
loop_
_entity.id
_entity.type
_entity.pdbx_description
1 polymer ?
#
loop_
_entity_poly.entity_id
_entity_poly.type
_entity_poly.pdbx_seq_one_letter_code
_entity_poly.pdbx_strand_id
1 'polypeptide(L)'
;MKLLATQIGDDDVAALAVALASGRNTRPLTLDLSENELTLASIKLLLTALGACHNVTLYVNEDELTPTIRALMEQHHLVETSVGVLVSPTRASSPWHAM
;
A
#
# COMPACT_ATOMS: atom_id res chain seq x y z
N MET A 1 -1.94 -12.93 0.18
CA MET A 1 -1.65 -13.25 -1.23
C MET A 1 -0.23 -12.80 -1.51
N LYS A 2 0.60 -13.70 -2.04
CA LYS A 2 1.97 -13.38 -2.42
C LYS A 2 2.05 -13.30 -3.93
N LEU A 3 2.51 -12.18 -4.46
CA LEU A 3 2.71 -11.97 -5.88
C LEU A 3 4.20 -11.75 -6.11
N LEU A 4 5.02 -12.79 -5.94
CA LEU A 4 6.49 -12.66 -6.00
C LEU A 4 6.97 -12.86 -7.44
N ALA A 5 7.88 -12.01 -7.92
CA ALA A 5 8.51 -12.11 -9.23
C ALA A 5 7.51 -12.28 -10.40
N THR A 6 6.31 -11.69 -10.27
CA THR A 6 5.20 -11.90 -11.22
C THR A 6 5.23 -11.00 -12.45
N GLN A 7 6.30 -10.22 -12.67
CA GLN A 7 6.39 -9.19 -13.72
C GLN A 7 5.16 -8.26 -13.71
N ILE A 8 4.75 -7.82 -12.52
CA ILE A 8 3.62 -6.90 -12.35
C ILE A 8 4.01 -5.56 -12.98
N GLY A 9 3.28 -5.15 -14.02
CA GLY A 9 3.45 -3.84 -14.64
C GLY A 9 2.70 -2.74 -13.89
N ASP A 10 2.96 -1.48 -14.25
CA ASP A 10 2.26 -0.33 -13.65
C ASP A 10 0.73 -0.42 -13.80
N ASP A 11 0.23 -1.01 -14.89
CA ASP A 11 -1.21 -1.18 -15.13
C ASP A 11 -1.85 -2.20 -14.16
N ASP A 12 -1.13 -3.28 -13.86
CA ASP A 12 -1.57 -4.29 -12.89
C ASP A 12 -1.61 -3.70 -11.48
N VAL A 13 -0.60 -2.89 -11.14
CA VAL A 13 -0.57 -2.14 -9.87
C VAL A 13 -1.72 -1.15 -9.80
N ALA A 14 -2.04 -0.46 -10.90
CA ALA A 14 -3.15 0.49 -10.93
C ALA A 14 -4.50 -0.20 -10.71
N ALA A 15 -4.74 -1.34 -11.36
CA ALA A 15 -5.94 -2.14 -11.12
C ALA A 15 -6.03 -2.61 -9.66
N LEU A 16 -4.91 -3.06 -9.09
CA LEU A 16 -4.84 -3.47 -7.70
C LEU A 16 -5.11 -2.31 -6.74
N ALA A 17 -4.54 -1.14 -6.99
CA ALA A 17 -4.75 0.05 -6.18
C ALA A 17 -6.21 0.50 -6.19
N VAL A 18 -6.90 0.46 -7.33
CA VAL A 18 -8.34 0.74 -7.41
C VAL A 18 -9.15 -0.28 -6.60
N ALA A 19 -8.81 -1.57 -6.70
CA ALA A 19 -9.46 -2.62 -5.93
C ALA A 19 -9.26 -2.42 -4.41
N LEU A 20 -8.05 -2.07 -3.99
CA LEU A 20 -7.71 -1.73 -2.61
C LEU A 20 -8.52 -0.51 -2.14
N ALA A 21 -8.44 0.61 -2.85
CA ALA A 21 -9.11 1.86 -2.52
C ALA A 21 -10.64 1.75 -2.41
N SER A 22 -11.25 0.70 -2.98
CA SER A 22 -12.67 0.39 -2.74
C SER A 22 -12.99 0.19 -1.25
N GLY A 23 -12.01 -0.15 -0.41
CA GLY A 23 -12.13 -0.21 1.04
C GLY A 23 -13.04 -1.34 1.55
N ARG A 24 -13.40 -2.30 0.67
CA ARG A 24 -14.37 -3.38 0.97
C ARG A 24 -13.76 -4.62 1.65
N ASN A 25 -12.54 -4.52 2.16
CA ASN A 25 -11.86 -5.63 2.83
C ASN A 25 -12.53 -5.94 4.17
N THR A 26 -13.35 -7.00 4.21
CA THR A 26 -14.02 -7.46 5.44
C THR A 26 -13.14 -8.34 6.32
N ARG A 27 -11.97 -8.75 5.81
CA ARG A 27 -10.99 -9.60 6.50
C ARG A 27 -9.58 -9.02 6.30
N PRO A 28 -8.61 -9.35 7.19
CA PRO A 28 -7.21 -9.00 7.00
C PRO A 28 -6.70 -9.50 5.64
N LEU A 29 -6.21 -8.58 4.83
CA LEU A 29 -5.59 -8.86 3.54
C LEU A 29 -4.10 -8.55 3.64
N THR A 30 -3.27 -9.57 3.44
CA THR A 30 -1.83 -9.41 3.30
C THR A 30 -1.46 -9.46 1.84
N LEU A 31 -0.73 -8.47 1.33
CA LEU A 31 -0.22 -8.41 -0.02
C LEU A 31 1.31 -8.28 0.03
N ASP A 32 2.00 -9.21 -0.62
CA ASP A 32 3.46 -9.25 -0.64
C ASP A 32 3.98 -8.96 -2.04
N LEU A 33 4.62 -7.79 -2.20
CA LEU A 33 5.22 -7.30 -3.45
C LEU A 33 6.72 -7.05 -3.33
N SER A 34 7.38 -7.44 -2.23
CA SER A 34 8.78 -7.05 -1.98
C SER A 34 9.78 -7.59 -3.00
N GLU A 35 9.42 -8.63 -3.75
CA GLU A 35 10.23 -9.22 -4.82
C GLU A 35 9.76 -8.80 -6.24
N ASN A 36 9.04 -7.69 -6.38
CA ASN A 36 8.75 -7.12 -7.70
C ASN A 36 9.48 -5.79 -7.87
N GLU A 37 9.92 -5.55 -9.10
CA GLU A 37 10.42 -4.25 -9.53
C GLU A 37 9.22 -3.33 -9.72
N LEU A 38 8.92 -2.52 -8.70
CA LEU A 38 7.85 -1.53 -8.75
C LEU A 38 8.44 -0.18 -9.13
N THR A 39 7.79 0.54 -10.03
CA THR A 39 8.19 1.92 -10.29
C THR A 39 7.78 2.82 -9.12
N LEU A 40 8.44 3.98 -9.00
CA LEU A 40 8.04 5.01 -8.04
C LEU A 40 6.56 5.42 -8.20
N ALA A 41 6.02 5.40 -9.43
CA ALA A 41 4.61 5.71 -9.68
C ALA A 41 3.69 4.64 -9.09
N SER A 42 4.03 3.36 -9.32
CA SER A 42 3.33 2.20 -8.76
C SER A 42 3.26 2.25 -7.23
N ILE A 43 4.39 2.53 -6.56
CA ILE A 43 4.43 2.61 -5.08
C ILE A 43 3.55 3.76 -4.59
N LYS A 44 3.67 4.96 -5.17
CA LYS A 44 2.83 6.11 -4.78
C LYS A 44 1.34 5.77 -4.84
N LEU A 45 0.93 5.11 -5.91
CA LEU A 45 -0.47 4.73 -6.12
C LEU A 45 -0.95 3.69 -5.08
N LEU A 46 -0.11 2.68 -4.78
CA LEU A 46 -0.39 1.69 -3.74
C LEU A 46 -0.54 2.32 -2.36
N LEU A 47 0.32 3.27 -1.99
CA LEU A 47 0.27 3.93 -0.69
C LEU A 47 -0.95 4.83 -0.52
N THR A 48 -1.30 5.58 -1.57
CA THR A 48 -2.53 6.38 -1.56
C THR A 48 -3.76 5.48 -1.43
N ALA A 49 -3.80 4.37 -2.16
CA ALA A 49 -4.88 3.39 -2.03
C ALA A 49 -4.91 2.76 -0.62
N LEU A 50 -3.74 2.39 -0.07
CA LEU A 50 -3.62 1.80 1.26
C LEU A 50 -4.15 2.73 2.35
N GLY A 51 -3.97 4.05 2.20
CA GLY A 51 -4.52 5.07 3.11
C GLY A 51 -6.05 5.14 3.11
N ALA A 52 -6.68 4.76 2.00
CA ALA A 52 -8.14 4.66 1.86
C ALA A 52 -8.69 3.27 2.27
N CYS A 53 -7.81 2.29 2.51
CA CYS A 53 -8.19 0.94 2.92
C CYS A 53 -8.32 0.79 4.44
N HIS A 54 -8.84 -0.38 4.85
CA HIS A 54 -8.72 -0.91 6.20
C HIS A 54 -8.36 -2.39 6.14
N ASN A 55 -7.72 -2.90 7.20
CA ASN A 55 -7.31 -4.29 7.34
C ASN A 55 -6.39 -4.78 6.21
N VAL A 56 -5.52 -3.93 5.68
CA VAL A 56 -4.55 -4.32 4.65
C VAL A 56 -3.11 -4.17 5.17
N THR A 57 -2.28 -5.17 4.91
CA THR A 57 -0.83 -5.13 5.11
C THR A 57 -0.15 -5.32 3.76
N LEU A 58 0.76 -4.43 3.42
CA LEU A 58 1.53 -4.39 2.19
C LEU A 58 3.02 -4.56 2.49
N TYR A 59 3.67 -5.50 1.81
CA TYR A 59 5.12 -5.66 1.83
C TYR A 59 5.69 -5.08 0.53
N VAL A 60 6.65 -4.17 0.67
CA VAL A 60 7.42 -3.56 -0.42
C VAL A 60 8.90 -3.70 -0.14
N ASN A 61 9.73 -3.61 -1.19
CA ASN A 61 11.18 -3.59 -1.02
C ASN A 61 11.58 -2.34 -0.22
N GLU A 62 12.55 -2.47 0.68
CA GLU A 62 13.10 -1.37 1.47
C GLU A 62 13.78 -0.30 0.60
N ASP A 63 14.38 -0.71 -0.52
CA ASP A 63 15.05 0.20 -1.47
C ASP A 63 14.07 1.23 -2.07
N GLU A 64 12.79 0.87 -2.12
CA GLU A 64 11.72 1.70 -2.65
C GLU A 64 11.20 2.74 -1.62
N LEU A 65 11.59 2.64 -0.35
CA LEU A 65 11.19 3.55 0.73
C LEU A 65 12.02 4.84 0.75
N THR A 66 12.08 5.52 -0.40
CA THR A 66 12.73 6.83 -0.56
C THR A 66 12.10 7.90 0.36
N PRO A 67 12.80 9.02 0.65
CA PRO A 67 12.25 10.09 1.48
C PRO A 67 10.90 10.63 1.00
N THR A 68 10.69 10.67 -0.33
CA THR A 68 9.41 11.08 -0.93
C THR A 68 8.28 10.09 -0.59
N ILE A 69 8.58 8.80 -0.56
CA ILE A 69 7.63 7.76 -0.17
C ILE A 69 7.30 7.86 1.32
N ARG A 70 8.30 8.10 2.17
CA ARG A 70 8.07 8.29 3.62
C ARG A 70 7.15 9.48 3.92
N ALA A 71 7.32 10.59 3.21
CA ALA A 71 6.41 11.74 3.32
C ALA A 71 4.95 11.39 2.93
N LEU A 72 4.75 10.52 1.94
CA LEU A 72 3.42 10.05 1.56
C LEU A 72 2.81 9.10 2.61
N MET A 73 3.63 8.28 3.25
CA MET A 73 3.18 7.44 4.36
C MET A 73 2.64 8.29 5.51
N GLU A 74 3.34 9.37 5.86
CA GLU A 74 2.87 10.34 6.85
C GLU A 74 1.57 11.02 6.41
N GLN A 75 1.51 11.50 5.16
CA GLN A 75 0.32 12.15 4.60
C GLN A 75 -0.93 11.26 4.65
N HIS A 76 -0.77 9.96 4.44
CA HIS A 76 -1.87 8.99 4.40
C HIS A 76 -2.05 8.22 5.72
N HIS A 77 -1.35 8.63 6.78
CA HIS A 77 -1.39 8.02 8.12
C HIS A 77 -1.13 6.50 8.09
N LEU A 78 -0.22 6.05 7.22
CA LEU A 78 0.18 4.65 7.14
C LEU A 78 1.08 4.28 8.33
N VAL A 79 0.97 3.02 8.78
CA VAL A 79 1.80 2.52 9.89
C VAL A 79 2.85 1.56 9.34
N GLU A 80 4.12 1.91 9.51
CA GLU A 80 5.24 0.99 9.24
C GLU A 80 5.48 0.14 10.50
N THR A 81 5.27 -1.18 10.42
CA THR A 81 5.46 -2.08 11.58
C THR A 81 6.87 -2.67 11.64
N SER A 82 7.52 -2.76 10.49
CA SER A 82 8.88 -3.22 10.28
C SER A 82 9.34 -2.70 8.92
N VAL A 83 10.65 -2.68 8.67
CA VAL A 83 11.20 -2.20 7.39
C VAL A 83 10.52 -2.90 6.23
N GLY A 84 9.97 -2.13 5.28
CA GLY A 84 9.25 -2.65 4.11
C GLY A 84 7.81 -3.13 4.37
N VAL A 85 7.30 -3.05 5.61
CA VAL A 85 5.96 -3.56 5.97
C VAL A 85 5.05 -2.42 6.38
N LEU A 86 4.05 -2.16 5.54
CA LEU A 86 3.14 -1.02 5.63
C LEU A 86 1.72 -1.49 5.90
N VAL A 87 1.05 -0.87 6.85
CA VAL A 87 -0.31 -1.23 7.27
C VAL A 87 -1.25 -0.05 7.02
N SER A 88 -2.43 -0.36 6.49
CA SER A 88 -3.51 0.61 6.32
C SER A 88 -3.88 1.27 7.64
N PRO A 89 -4.27 2.55 7.66
CA PRO A 89 -4.74 3.21 8.86
C PRO A 89 -5.98 2.52 9.44
N THR A 90 -6.22 2.76 10.72
CA THR A 90 -7.51 2.43 11.33
C THR A 90 -8.60 3.33 10.76
N ARG A 91 -9.86 2.90 10.81
CA ARG A 91 -10.99 3.68 10.29
C ARG A 91 -11.13 5.07 10.92
N ALA A 92 -10.67 5.22 12.17
CA ALA A 92 -10.64 6.49 12.90
C ALA A 92 -9.46 7.39 12.51
N SER A 93 -8.36 6.81 12.02
CA SER A 93 -7.15 7.55 11.63
C SER A 93 -7.03 7.78 10.12
N SER A 94 -7.88 7.15 9.30
CA SER A 94 -7.89 7.37 7.86
C SER A 94 -8.42 8.77 7.53
N PRO A 95 -7.66 9.60 6.78
CA PRO A 95 -8.13 10.93 6.38
C PRO A 95 -9.35 10.88 5.46
N TRP A 96 -9.66 9.70 4.89
CA TRP A 96 -10.79 9.48 4.00
C TRP A 96 -12.09 9.12 4.73
N HIS A 97 -12.03 8.80 6.03
CA HIS A 97 -13.16 8.32 6.82
C HIS A 97 -13.49 9.18 8.05
N ALA A 98 -12.78 10.28 8.25
CA ALA A 98 -12.94 11.19 9.40
C ALA A 98 -14.11 12.20 9.26
N MET A 99 -15.17 11.86 8.52
CA MET A 99 -16.39 12.69 8.36
C MET A 99 -17.60 12.05 9.03
#